data_AF-A0A4Q4VR48-F1
#
_entry.id   AF-A0A4Q4VR48-F1
#
_cell.length_a   1.000
_cell.length_b   1.000
_cell.length_c   1.000
_cell.angle_alpha   90.00
_cell.angle_beta   90.00
_cell.angle_gamma   90.00
#
_symmetry.space_group_name_H-M   'P 1'
#
loop_
_entity.id
_entity.type
_entity.pdbx_description
1 polymer ?
#
loop_
_entity_poly.entity_id
_entity_poly.type
_entity_poly.pdbx_seq_one_letter_code
_entity_poly.pdbx_strand_id
1 'polypeptide(L)'
;MHAILLFTLVLWTTIAVVSGTMSQPVGNWVLSGCQIVCVGEAFCDYHFVVSSSGGGGGGGGDSTVKTTHHRCHFQVESEDDVPADAMQFQDVGCDDGVANDTFRVNGSWEEKERGDRPDIVLCVTNVVDRVWAFFGFDDWEIQNGRVADNKSSPVYPVGRFEERQPEPRKLDRVMGLPGRQRRRRLNTV
;
A
#
# COMPACT_ATOMS: atom_id res chain seq x y z
N MET A 1 47.27 -9.82 -1.05
CA MET A 1 45.98 -9.84 -1.77
C MET A 1 44.89 -9.96 -0.71
N HIS A 2 44.18 -8.87 -0.41
CA HIS A 2 43.11 -8.87 0.60
C HIS A 2 41.78 -9.04 -0.13
N ALA A 3 41.13 -10.19 0.07
CA ALA A 3 39.79 -10.45 -0.43
C ALA A 3 38.78 -9.80 0.53
N ILE A 4 38.06 -8.80 0.04
CA ILE A 4 36.94 -8.18 0.75
C ILE A 4 35.69 -9.00 0.39
N LEU A 5 35.20 -9.77 1.36
CA LEU A 5 33.92 -10.47 1.29
C LEU A 5 32.80 -9.42 1.41
N LEU A 6 32.20 -9.07 0.27
CA LEU A 6 30.95 -8.31 0.20
C LEU A 6 29.82 -9.18 0.76
N PHE A 7 29.38 -8.87 1.98
CA PHE A 7 28.12 -9.37 2.51
C PHE A 7 26.99 -8.65 1.78
N THR A 8 26.40 -9.29 0.77
CA THR A 8 25.13 -8.88 0.19
C THR A 8 24.04 -9.07 1.24
N LEU A 9 23.65 -7.97 1.87
CA LEU A 9 22.53 -7.90 2.79
C LEU A 9 21.26 -7.93 1.94
N VAL A 10 20.76 -9.13 1.65
CA VAL A 10 19.47 -9.31 0.98
C VAL A 10 18.42 -8.85 1.97
N LEU A 11 17.96 -7.61 1.83
CA LEU A 11 16.87 -7.06 2.61
C LEU A 11 15.59 -7.70 2.09
N TRP A 12 15.16 -8.78 2.73
CA TRP A 12 13.84 -9.36 2.50
C TRP A 12 12.80 -8.37 3.04
N THR A 13 12.32 -7.47 2.19
CA THR A 13 11.10 -6.70 2.50
C THR A 13 9.94 -7.69 2.46
N THR A 14 9.51 -8.13 3.64
CA THR A 14 8.28 -8.90 3.82
C THR A 14 7.12 -8.10 3.24
N ILE A 15 6.60 -8.54 2.10
CA ILE A 15 5.28 -8.13 1.62
C ILE A 15 4.30 -8.70 2.65
N ALA A 16 3.83 -7.87 3.58
CA ALA A 16 2.69 -8.21 4.40
C ALA A 16 1.45 -8.16 3.50
N VAL A 17 1.19 -9.23 2.76
CA VAL A 17 -0.11 -9.45 2.13
C VAL A 17 -1.10 -9.68 3.27
N VAL A 18 -1.82 -8.63 3.64
CA VAL A 18 -2.85 -8.68 4.67
C VAL A 18 -4.05 -9.44 4.12
N SER A 19 -4.10 -10.75 4.42
CA SER A 19 -5.34 -11.53 4.34
C SER A 19 -6.28 -11.12 5.49
N GLY A 20 -6.78 -9.89 5.44
CA GLY A 20 -7.89 -9.41 6.25
C GLY A 20 -9.19 -9.57 5.46
N THR A 21 -10.28 -9.97 6.12
CA THR A 21 -11.62 -9.88 5.55
C THR A 21 -11.79 -8.51 4.90
N MET A 22 -11.95 -8.46 3.57
CA MET A 22 -12.05 -7.20 2.84
C MET A 22 -13.10 -6.33 3.52
N SER A 23 -12.65 -5.17 4.01
CA SER A 23 -13.53 -4.16 4.56
C SER A 23 -14.57 -3.80 3.50
N GLN A 24 -15.82 -3.61 3.91
CA GLN A 24 -16.83 -3.12 2.98
C GLN A 24 -16.40 -1.73 2.47
N PRO A 25 -16.59 -1.44 1.17
CA PRO A 25 -16.25 -0.13 0.64
C PRO A 25 -17.08 0.95 1.35
N VAL A 26 -16.43 2.05 1.73
CA VAL A 26 -17.03 3.19 2.46
C VAL A 26 -17.35 4.37 1.54
N GLY A 27 -17.07 4.23 0.25
CA GLY A 27 -17.31 5.25 -0.75
C GLY A 27 -16.75 4.87 -2.11
N ASN A 28 -16.74 5.84 -3.02
CA ASN A 28 -16.19 5.71 -4.35
C ASN A 28 -15.41 6.99 -4.67
N TRP A 29 -14.21 6.84 -5.22
CA TRP A 29 -13.39 7.94 -5.69
C TRP A 29 -13.23 7.86 -7.20
N VAL A 30 -13.03 9.03 -7.81
CA VAL A 30 -12.70 9.15 -9.22
C VAL A 30 -11.33 9.81 -9.34
N LEU A 31 -10.41 9.16 -10.03
CA LEU A 31 -9.20 9.79 -10.56
C LEU A 31 -9.49 10.33 -11.96
N SER A 32 -9.20 11.61 -12.16
CA SER A 32 -9.41 12.29 -13.43
C SER A 32 -8.14 13.02 -13.87
N GLY A 33 -7.95 13.12 -15.18
CA GLY A 33 -6.79 13.82 -15.75
C GLY A 33 -5.45 13.17 -15.43
N CYS A 34 -5.43 11.84 -15.25
CA CYS A 34 -4.19 11.13 -14.92
C CYS A 34 -3.22 11.19 -16.11
N GLN A 35 -2.00 11.64 -15.86
CA GLN A 35 -0.96 11.88 -16.85
C GLN A 35 0.42 11.70 -16.22
N ILE A 36 1.34 11.10 -16.98
CA ILE A 36 2.77 10.99 -16.64
C ILE A 36 3.58 11.69 -17.75
N VAL A 37 4.43 12.63 -17.35
CA VAL A 37 5.32 13.37 -18.25
C VAL A 37 6.76 13.18 -17.79
N CYS A 38 7.60 12.58 -18.63
CA CYS A 38 9.00 12.32 -18.28
C CYS A 38 9.95 13.27 -19.01
N VAL A 39 10.96 13.76 -18.28
CA VAL A 39 12.05 14.56 -18.81
C VAL A 39 13.28 13.67 -18.94
N GLY A 40 13.36 12.97 -20.08
CA GLY A 40 14.33 11.89 -20.27
C GLY A 40 14.01 10.70 -19.36
N GLU A 41 15.05 9.96 -18.96
CA GLU A 41 14.91 8.75 -18.11
C GLU A 41 14.97 9.06 -16.61
N ALA A 42 15.37 10.28 -16.24
CA ALA A 42 15.74 10.63 -14.87
C ALA A 42 14.56 11.08 -13.99
N PHE A 43 13.55 11.74 -14.57
CA PHE A 43 12.45 12.33 -13.82
C PHE A 43 11.13 12.15 -14.56
N CYS A 44 10.07 11.81 -13.82
CA CYS A 44 8.70 11.78 -14.32
C CYS A 44 7.76 12.55 -13.37
N ASP A 45 7.03 13.50 -13.93
CA ASP A 45 5.96 14.22 -13.26
C ASP A 45 4.64 13.46 -13.39
N TYR A 46 3.98 13.23 -12.26
CA TYR A 46 2.67 12.62 -12.15
C TYR A 46 1.63 13.70 -11.85
N HIS A 47 0.54 13.72 -12.62
CA HIS A 47 -0.56 14.65 -12.43
C HIS A 47 -1.88 13.92 -12.42
N PHE A 48 -2.76 14.24 -11.47
CA PHE A 48 -4.16 13.83 -11.49
C PHE A 48 -5.02 14.63 -10.50
N VAL A 49 -6.33 14.45 -10.57
CA VAL A 49 -7.29 15.01 -9.62
C VAL A 49 -8.10 13.88 -8.98
N VAL A 50 -8.05 13.81 -7.65
CA VAL A 50 -8.89 12.93 -6.84
C VAL A 50 -10.21 13.63 -6.57
N SER A 51 -11.32 12.97 -6.90
CA SER A 51 -12.67 13.46 -6.61
C SER A 51 -13.42 12.46 -5.74
N SER A 52 -14.01 12.93 -4.64
CA SER A 52 -14.86 12.10 -3.79
C SER A 52 -16.28 12.67 -3.76
N SER A 53 -17.27 11.82 -3.97
CA SER A 53 -18.66 12.14 -3.64
C SER A 53 -18.88 11.72 -2.19
N GLY A 54 -19.06 12.69 -1.29
CA GLY A 54 -19.30 12.42 0.13
C GLY A 54 -20.53 11.52 0.31
N GLY A 55 -20.30 10.25 0.64
CA GLY A 55 -21.30 9.36 1.22
C GLY A 55 -21.44 9.68 2.70
N GLY A 56 -22.12 10.79 3.01
CA GLY A 56 -22.48 11.14 4.37
C GLY A 56 -23.37 10.05 4.96
N GLY A 57 -22.81 9.25 5.86
CA GLY A 57 -23.59 8.34 6.70
C GLY A 57 -24.58 9.14 7.55
N GLY A 58 -25.85 8.76 7.47
CA GLY A 58 -26.85 8.97 8.52
C GLY A 58 -27.51 10.35 8.58
N GLY A 59 -28.80 10.36 8.25
CA GLY A 59 -29.72 11.43 8.66
C GLY A 59 -30.37 12.12 7.47
N GLY A 60 -31.69 11.94 7.33
CA GLY A 60 -32.45 12.48 6.22
C GLY A 60 -32.44 14.00 6.15
N GLY A 61 -32.68 14.50 4.95
CA GLY A 61 -32.84 15.93 4.67
C GLY A 61 -31.82 16.41 3.65
N ASP A 62 -32.22 16.34 2.38
CA ASP A 62 -31.89 17.30 1.32
C ASP A 62 -30.52 17.99 1.46
N SER A 63 -29.43 17.23 1.25
CA SER A 63 -28.07 17.76 1.31
C SER A 63 -27.43 17.57 -0.06
N THR A 64 -27.17 18.68 -0.74
CA THR A 64 -26.34 18.74 -1.94
C THR A 64 -25.05 17.97 -1.67
N VAL A 65 -24.86 16.82 -2.34
CA VAL A 65 -23.65 16.01 -2.21
C VAL A 65 -22.47 16.88 -2.60
N LYS A 66 -21.67 17.32 -1.62
CA LYS A 66 -20.49 18.14 -1.89
C LYS A 66 -19.41 17.22 -2.44
N THR A 67 -19.16 17.32 -3.74
CA THR A 67 -17.98 16.70 -4.35
C THR A 67 -16.75 17.52 -3.96
N THR A 68 -15.75 16.88 -3.40
CA THR A 68 -14.44 17.51 -3.15
C THR A 68 -13.45 17.08 -4.20
N HIS A 69 -12.70 18.03 -4.74
CA HIS A 69 -11.64 17.81 -5.72
C HIS A 69 -10.30 18.19 -5.11
N HIS A 70 -9.31 17.31 -5.21
CA HIS A 70 -7.94 17.54 -4.78
C HIS A 70 -7.00 17.28 -5.95
N ARG A 71 -6.22 18.29 -6.33
CA ARG A 71 -5.17 18.12 -7.34
C ARG A 71 -3.98 17.44 -6.68
N CYS A 72 -3.35 16.53 -7.40
CA CYS A 72 -2.15 15.85 -6.97
C CYS A 72 -1.11 16.03 -8.07
N HIS A 73 0.03 16.58 -7.68
CA HIS A 73 1.24 16.63 -8.50
C HIS A 73 2.43 16.21 -7.66
N PHE A 74 3.27 15.35 -8.20
CA PHE A 74 4.53 14.95 -7.60
C PHE A 74 5.49 14.47 -8.67
N GLN A 75 6.78 14.50 -8.35
CA GLN A 75 7.84 13.96 -9.19
C GLN A 75 8.39 12.64 -8.65
N VAL A 76 8.71 11.72 -9.55
CA VAL A 76 9.45 10.48 -9.27
C VAL A 76 10.79 10.56 -9.98
N GLU A 77 11.86 10.23 -9.26
CA GLU A 77 13.22 10.19 -9.78
C GLU A 77 13.63 8.74 -10.07
N SER A 78 14.51 8.54 -11.05
CA SER A 78 15.17 7.26 -11.29
C SER A 78 16.08 6.88 -10.14
N GLU A 79 16.10 5.61 -9.74
CA GLU A 79 16.99 5.07 -8.72
C GLU A 79 17.55 3.71 -9.17
N ASP A 80 18.77 3.36 -8.77
CA ASP A 80 19.39 2.05 -9.02
C ASP A 80 19.31 1.54 -10.48
N ASP A 81 19.58 2.44 -11.43
CA ASP A 81 19.50 2.19 -12.88
C ASP A 81 18.08 1.83 -13.40
N VAL A 82 17.04 2.09 -12.61
CA VAL A 82 15.64 1.96 -13.02
C VAL A 82 15.14 3.32 -13.53
N PRO A 83 14.68 3.41 -14.79
CA PRO A 83 14.07 4.63 -15.33
C PRO A 83 12.89 5.11 -14.48
N ALA A 84 12.71 6.43 -14.38
CA ALA A 84 11.65 7.02 -13.56
C ALA A 84 10.22 6.57 -13.98
N ASP A 85 10.02 6.22 -15.26
CA ASP A 85 8.77 5.72 -15.81
C ASP A 85 8.56 4.21 -15.61
N ALA A 86 9.45 3.53 -14.89
CA ALA A 86 9.30 2.15 -14.45
C ALA A 86 9.51 2.00 -12.93
N MET A 87 9.72 3.12 -12.23
CA MET A 87 10.10 3.13 -10.82
C MET A 87 8.92 2.82 -9.91
N GLN A 88 9.11 1.88 -8.98
CA GLN A 88 8.16 1.68 -7.88
C GLN A 88 8.41 2.74 -6.80
N PHE A 89 7.36 3.34 -6.28
CA PHE A 89 7.46 4.39 -5.27
C PHE A 89 6.42 4.21 -4.17
N GLN A 90 6.74 4.69 -2.98
CA GLN A 90 5.89 4.56 -1.79
C GLN A 90 5.87 5.85 -0.99
N ASP A 91 4.71 6.12 -0.38
CA ASP A 91 4.47 7.22 0.55
C ASP A 91 4.78 8.62 -0.01
N VAL A 92 4.64 8.79 -1.33
CA VAL A 92 4.85 10.09 -1.99
C VAL A 92 3.67 11.00 -1.70
N GLY A 93 3.94 12.20 -1.20
CA GLY A 93 2.92 13.20 -0.93
C GLY A 93 2.43 13.86 -2.22
N CYS A 94 1.13 14.07 -2.33
CA CYS A 94 0.60 15.00 -3.33
C CYS A 94 1.07 16.43 -3.05
N ASP A 95 1.32 17.22 -4.10
CA ASP A 95 1.85 18.59 -4.06
C ASP A 95 3.32 18.66 -3.57
N ASP A 96 4.18 17.80 -4.10
CA ASP A 96 5.63 17.72 -3.81
C ASP A 96 5.97 17.63 -2.30
N GLY A 97 5.06 17.05 -1.51
CA GLY A 97 5.26 16.89 -0.07
C GLY A 97 5.05 18.17 0.77
N VAL A 98 4.35 19.18 0.24
CA VAL A 98 4.08 20.42 0.97
C VAL A 98 3.00 20.24 2.04
N ALA A 99 3.46 20.01 3.29
CA ALA A 99 2.89 20.29 4.63
C ALA A 99 1.40 20.02 4.97
N ASN A 100 0.54 19.69 4.01
CA ASN A 100 -0.86 19.30 4.17
C ASN A 100 -1.16 18.06 3.34
N ASP A 101 -0.17 17.16 3.18
CA ASP A 101 -0.19 15.88 2.44
C ASP A 101 -1.30 14.95 2.95
N THR A 102 -2.53 15.36 2.67
CA THR A 102 -3.74 14.63 3.00
C THR A 102 -3.78 13.36 2.18
N PHE A 103 -3.22 13.40 0.97
CA PHE A 103 -3.10 12.27 0.08
C PHE A 103 -1.65 11.81 -0.06
N ARG A 104 -1.46 10.51 0.12
CA ARG A 104 -0.23 9.76 -0.15
C ARG A 104 -0.46 8.82 -1.31
N VAL A 105 0.57 8.60 -2.12
CA VAL A 105 0.51 7.79 -3.34
C VAL A 105 1.62 6.75 -3.31
N ASN A 106 1.24 5.51 -3.59
CA ASN A 106 2.19 4.45 -3.93
C ASN A 106 1.97 4.08 -5.40
N GLY A 107 3.05 3.84 -6.13
CA GLY A 107 3.03 3.41 -7.52
C GLY A 107 3.75 2.09 -7.68
N SER A 108 3.14 1.18 -8.44
CA SER A 108 3.77 -0.07 -8.84
C SER A 108 3.69 -0.20 -10.35
N TRP A 109 4.79 -0.66 -10.94
CA TRP A 109 4.90 -1.01 -12.35
C TRP A 109 5.04 -2.54 -12.45
N GLU A 110 4.19 -3.17 -13.24
CA GLU A 110 4.29 -4.60 -13.56
C GLU A 110 4.71 -4.77 -15.02
N GLU A 111 5.91 -5.32 -15.25
CA GLU A 111 6.34 -5.70 -16.59
C GLU A 111 5.58 -6.97 -17.02
N LYS A 112 4.71 -6.86 -18.03
CA LYS A 112 3.82 -7.96 -18.41
C LYS A 112 4.53 -9.08 -19.17
N GLU A 113 4.50 -10.30 -18.62
CA GLU A 113 4.39 -11.52 -19.43
C GLU A 113 2.93 -11.69 -19.91
N ARG A 114 2.45 -10.80 -20.79
CA ARG A 114 1.17 -10.90 -21.54
C ARG A 114 -0.15 -11.07 -20.73
N GLY A 115 -0.93 -9.99 -20.67
CA GLY A 115 -2.41 -9.97 -20.74
C GLY A 115 -3.21 -10.11 -19.43
N ASP A 116 -3.99 -9.05 -19.13
CA ASP A 116 -5.14 -8.92 -18.20
C ASP A 116 -4.97 -8.05 -16.94
N ARG A 117 -3.78 -7.49 -16.67
CA ARG A 117 -3.56 -6.56 -15.54
C ARG A 117 -3.21 -5.15 -16.02
N PRO A 118 -3.39 -4.10 -15.22
CA PRO A 118 -2.81 -2.78 -15.54
C PRO A 118 -1.28 -2.84 -15.48
N ASP A 119 -0.60 -2.10 -16.35
CA ASP A 119 0.87 -1.95 -16.30
C ASP A 119 1.30 -1.07 -15.11
N ILE A 120 0.41 -0.15 -14.72
CA ILE A 120 0.66 0.87 -13.70
C ILE A 120 -0.48 0.83 -12.70
N VAL A 121 -0.16 0.66 -11.42
CA VAL A 121 -1.13 0.72 -10.33
C VAL A 121 -0.76 1.86 -9.39
N LEU A 122 -1.70 2.79 -9.23
CA LEU A 122 -1.62 3.85 -8.22
C LEU A 122 -2.52 3.49 -7.03
N CYS A 123 -1.94 3.43 -5.84
CA CYS A 123 -2.67 3.37 -4.58
C CYS A 123 -2.72 4.77 -3.97
N VAL A 124 -3.91 5.36 -3.92
CA VAL A 124 -4.11 6.69 -3.35
C VAL A 124 -4.72 6.54 -1.97
N THR A 125 -4.07 7.11 -0.96
CA THR A 125 -4.48 7.04 0.45
C THR A 125 -4.75 8.43 0.98
N ASN A 126 -5.95 8.66 1.53
CA ASN A 126 -6.20 9.83 2.37
C ASN A 126 -5.83 9.48 3.81
N VAL A 127 -4.75 10.09 4.32
CA VAL A 127 -4.19 9.78 5.65
C VAL A 127 -5.05 10.33 6.78
N VAL A 128 -5.80 11.41 6.53
CA VAL A 128 -6.68 12.04 7.53
C VAL A 128 -7.91 11.18 7.75
N ASP A 129 -8.59 10.80 6.65
CA ASP A 129 -9.80 10.00 6.67
C ASP A 129 -9.50 8.49 6.85
N ARG A 130 -8.21 8.11 6.77
CA ARG A 130 -7.72 6.72 6.85
C ARG A 130 -8.44 5.80 5.89
N VAL A 131 -8.49 6.21 4.62
CA VAL A 131 -9.11 5.44 3.54
C VAL A 131 -8.20 5.42 2.32
N TRP A 132 -8.35 4.41 1.47
CA TRP A 132 -7.52 4.21 0.29
C TRP A 132 -8.31 3.61 -0.87
N ALA A 133 -7.79 3.77 -2.10
CA ALA A 133 -8.33 3.19 -3.33
C ALA A 133 -7.20 2.85 -4.33
N PHE A 134 -7.41 1.83 -5.17
CA PHE A 134 -6.49 1.46 -6.25
C PHE A 134 -7.01 1.92 -7.61
N PHE A 135 -6.11 2.39 -8.46
CA PHE A 135 -6.41 2.75 -9.84
C PHE A 135 -5.36 2.14 -10.76
N GLY A 136 -5.83 1.31 -11.68
CA GLY A 136 -4.99 0.67 -12.68
C GLY A 136 -5.07 1.39 -14.02
N PHE A 137 -3.92 1.51 -14.68
CA PHE A 137 -3.77 2.05 -16.02
C PHE A 137 -2.91 1.12 -16.87
N ASP A 138 -3.24 1.01 -18.14
CA ASP A 138 -2.26 0.52 -19.11
C ASP A 138 -1.25 1.64 -19.42
N ASP A 139 -0.02 1.27 -19.77
CA ASP A 139 1.08 2.20 -20.04
C ASP A 139 0.68 3.30 -21.05
N TRP A 140 0.03 2.91 -22.14
CA TRP A 140 -0.36 3.75 -23.25
C TRP A 140 -1.47 4.75 -22.90
N GLU A 141 -2.18 4.57 -21.78
CA GLU A 141 -3.26 5.48 -21.34
C GLU A 141 -2.70 6.77 -20.72
N ILE A 142 -1.60 6.68 -19.98
CA ILE A 142 -1.09 7.79 -19.16
C ILE A 142 0.34 8.21 -19.43
N GLN A 143 1.17 7.40 -20.10
CA GLN A 143 2.54 7.79 -20.45
C GLN A 143 2.61 8.77 -21.63
N ASN A 144 3.80 9.35 -21.83
CA ASN A 144 4.11 10.26 -22.95
C ASN A 144 3.19 11.50 -23.00
N GLY A 145 2.78 11.99 -21.83
CA GLY A 145 1.90 13.14 -21.72
C GLY A 145 0.47 12.88 -22.19
N ARG A 146 0.05 11.62 -22.32
CA ARG A 146 -1.37 11.29 -22.55
C ARG A 146 -2.16 11.48 -21.27
N VAL A 147 -3.42 11.88 -21.46
CA VAL A 147 -4.36 12.07 -20.36
C VAL A 147 -5.39 10.94 -20.44
N ALA A 148 -5.41 10.08 -19.43
CA ALA A 148 -6.36 8.97 -19.39
C ALA A 148 -7.79 9.45 -19.10
N ASP A 149 -8.74 8.64 -19.56
CA ASP A 149 -10.13 8.73 -19.14
C ASP A 149 -10.25 8.54 -17.62
N ASN A 150 -11.35 9.07 -17.06
CA ASN A 150 -11.61 8.98 -15.63
C ASN A 150 -11.73 7.52 -15.17
N LYS A 151 -11.00 7.15 -14.11
CA LYS A 151 -11.12 5.84 -13.46
C LYS A 151 -11.87 6.00 -12.14
N SER A 152 -12.82 5.11 -11.88
CA SER A 152 -13.57 5.06 -10.62
C SER A 152 -13.14 3.85 -9.82
N SER A 153 -12.94 4.00 -8.51
CA SER A 153 -12.61 2.90 -7.62
C SER A 153 -13.35 2.97 -6.29
N PRO A 154 -13.86 1.83 -5.78
CA PRO A 154 -14.30 1.75 -4.39
C PRO A 154 -13.18 2.17 -3.43
N VAL A 155 -13.59 2.77 -2.33
CA VAL A 155 -12.73 3.29 -1.27
C VAL A 155 -12.85 2.40 -0.05
N TYR A 156 -11.72 2.01 0.53
CA TYR A 156 -11.65 1.09 1.65
C TYR A 156 -11.02 1.76 2.86
N PRO A 157 -11.47 1.47 4.09
CA PRO A 157 -10.76 1.93 5.29
C PRO A 157 -9.39 1.26 5.37
N VAL A 158 -8.39 2.04 5.78
CA VAL A 158 -7.10 1.53 6.24
C VAL A 158 -7.37 0.75 7.53
N GLY A 159 -7.01 -0.52 7.55
CA GLY A 159 -7.20 -1.38 8.72
C GLY A 159 -6.52 -0.80 9.96
N ARG A 160 -7.18 -0.89 11.13
CA ARG A 160 -6.50 -0.70 12.41
C ARG A 160 -5.72 -1.97 12.70
N PHE A 161 -4.40 -1.92 12.62
CA PHE A 161 -3.57 -2.95 13.22
C PHE A 161 -3.72 -2.83 14.74
N GLU A 162 -4.56 -3.68 15.34
CA GLU A 162 -4.29 -4.06 16.73
C GLU A 162 -3.00 -4.87 16.68
N GLU A 163 -1.92 -4.30 17.20
CA GLU A 163 -0.71 -5.04 17.51
C GLU A 163 -1.11 -6.14 18.49
N ARG A 164 -1.41 -7.34 17.97
CA ARG A 164 -1.49 -8.51 18.83
C ARG A 164 -0.10 -8.66 19.42
N GLN A 165 0.06 -8.26 20.68
CA GLN A 165 1.22 -8.64 21.46
C GLN A 165 1.39 -10.15 21.23
N PRO A 166 2.54 -10.61 20.71
CA PRO A 166 2.78 -12.03 20.60
C PRO A 166 2.66 -12.57 22.02
N GLU A 167 1.60 -13.35 22.29
CA GLU A 167 1.51 -14.06 23.57
C GLU A 167 2.83 -14.82 23.71
N PRO A 168 3.55 -14.67 24.84
CA PRO A 168 4.80 -15.37 25.02
C PRO A 168 4.49 -16.85 24.90
N ARG A 169 4.94 -17.47 23.80
CA ARG A 169 4.92 -18.91 23.64
C ARG A 169 5.61 -19.47 24.87
N LYS A 170 4.85 -20.13 25.75
CA LYS A 170 5.42 -20.94 26.82
C LYS A 170 6.28 -21.99 26.14
N LEU A 171 7.59 -21.76 26.10
CA LEU A 171 8.56 -22.81 25.88
C LEU A 171 8.46 -23.69 27.12
N ASP A 172 7.66 -24.75 27.03
CA ASP A 172 7.78 -25.89 27.93
C ASP A 172 9.19 -26.45 27.74
N ARG A 173 10.09 -26.05 28.64
CA ARG A 173 11.41 -26.65 28.82
C ARG A 173 11.18 -28.11 29.23
N VAL A 174 11.15 -28.99 28.24
CA VAL A 174 11.46 -30.41 28.45
C VAL A 174 12.97 -30.50 28.69
N MET A 175 13.38 -30.47 29.96
CA MET A 175 14.72 -30.88 30.36
C MET A 175 14.66 -31.83 31.57
N GLY A 176 15.04 -33.09 31.31
CA GLY A 176 15.86 -33.88 32.23
C GLY A 176 15.15 -34.68 33.34
N LEU A 177 14.91 -35.97 33.09
CA LEU A 177 15.03 -37.05 34.09
C LEU A 177 16.51 -37.10 34.62
N PRO A 178 16.86 -37.69 35.80
CA PRO A 178 16.27 -38.91 36.38
C PRO A 178 16.22 -38.99 37.94
N GLY A 179 15.53 -39.99 38.49
CA GLY A 179 15.60 -40.31 39.92
C GLY A 179 14.73 -41.49 40.39
N ARG A 180 15.28 -42.71 40.32
CA ARG A 180 14.76 -43.91 41.02
C ARG A 180 14.83 -43.73 42.54
N GLN A 181 13.77 -44.04 43.29
CA GLN A 181 13.75 -45.15 44.29
C GLN A 181 12.48 -45.19 45.17
N ARG A 182 11.78 -46.35 45.09
CA ARG A 182 11.09 -47.12 46.14
C ARG A 182 10.65 -46.45 47.46
N ARG A 183 9.36 -46.60 47.80
CA ARG A 183 8.83 -47.35 48.98
C ARG A 183 7.30 -47.50 48.89
N ARG A 184 6.81 -48.72 48.61
CA ARG A 184 5.95 -49.60 49.45
C ARG A 184 4.67 -48.98 50.07
N ARG A 185 3.52 -49.45 49.53
CA ARG A 185 2.23 -49.89 50.12
C ARG A 185 1.64 -49.18 51.36
N LEU A 186 0.33 -48.89 51.27
CA LEU A 186 -0.71 -49.52 52.11
C LEU A 186 -2.11 -49.40 51.47
N ASN A 187 -2.92 -50.46 51.62
CA ASN A 187 -4.30 -50.67 51.15
C ASN A 187 -5.28 -49.66 51.80
N THR A 188 -6.53 -49.45 51.36
CA THR A 188 -7.76 -50.30 51.46
C THR A 188 -8.88 -49.38 50.90
N VAL A 189 -9.97 -49.79 50.23
CA VAL A 189 -10.91 -50.92 50.36
C VAL A 189 -11.34 -51.38 48.97
#